data_AF-A0A1G3L2F2-F1
#
_entry.id   AF-A0A1G3L2F2-F1
#
_cell.length_a   1.000
_cell.length_b   1.000
_cell.length_c   1.000
_cell.angle_alpha   90.00
_cell.angle_beta   90.00
_cell.angle_gamma   90.00
#
_symmetry.space_group_name_H-M   'P 1'
#
loop_
_entity.id
_entity.type
_entity.pdbx_description
1 polymer ?
#
loop_
_entity_poly.entity_id
_entity_poly.type
_entity_poly.pdbx_seq_one_letter_code
_entity_poly.pdbx_strand_id
1 'polypeptide(L)'
;MASKIIGKWQITVGVLAGFSYEFRENGSFNGELPMYNVKFSGTFKTNESVTPHEIDIQVTEHTYGDGGKGEVLGIFELDGDTLKMKLNEPGKPRWTDINAYYYYQKS
;
A
#
# COMPACT_ATOMS: atom_id res chain seq x y z
N MET A 1 19.65 -0.65 0.53
CA MET A 1 19.06 -0.18 1.80
C MET A 1 17.66 -0.76 1.88
N ALA A 2 17.24 -1.28 3.03
CA ALA A 2 15.86 -1.75 3.22
C ALA A 2 14.92 -0.54 3.24
N SER A 3 13.74 -0.63 2.62
CA SER A 3 12.75 0.44 2.69
C SER A 3 12.24 0.60 4.12
N LYS A 4 11.92 1.82 4.54
CA LYS A 4 11.38 2.06 5.88
C LYS A 4 9.97 1.51 6.07
N ILE A 5 9.25 1.22 4.99
CA ILE A 5 7.87 0.73 5.01
C ILE A 5 7.75 -0.77 5.34
N ILE A 6 8.87 -1.50 5.47
CA ILE A 6 8.84 -2.93 5.80
C ILE A 6 8.11 -3.16 7.12
N GLY A 7 7.16 -4.09 7.10
CA GLY A 7 6.31 -4.42 8.24
C GLY A 7 4.86 -4.67 7.84
N LYS A 8 4.02 -4.95 8.84
CA LYS A 8 2.58 -5.10 8.67
C LYS A 8 1.87 -3.83 9.16
N TRP A 9 0.96 -3.34 8.34
CA TRP A 9 0.25 -2.09 8.54
C TRP A 9 -1.25 -2.31 8.35
N GLN A 10 -2.07 -1.80 9.26
CA GLN A 10 -3.51 -2.05 9.25
C GLN A 10 -4.30 -0.78 9.59
N ILE A 11 -5.40 -0.54 8.88
CA ILE A 11 -6.38 0.47 9.27
C ILE A 11 -7.14 -0.06 10.48
N THR A 12 -7.12 0.68 11.59
CA THR A 12 -7.75 0.28 12.86
C THR A 12 -9.11 0.92 13.11
N VAL A 13 -9.45 1.97 12.36
CA VAL A 13 -10.66 2.79 12.58
C VAL A 13 -11.43 3.04 11.28
N GLY A 14 -12.75 3.20 11.41
CA GLY A 14 -13.63 3.52 10.28
C GLY A 14 -14.07 2.32 9.44
N VAL A 15 -14.67 2.59 8.28
CA VAL A 15 -15.32 1.57 7.43
C VAL A 15 -14.34 0.58 6.80
N LEU A 16 -13.05 0.96 6.69
CA LEU A 16 -11.98 0.11 6.18
C LEU A 16 -11.19 -0.58 7.30
N ALA A 17 -11.70 -0.59 8.53
CA ALA A 17 -11.02 -1.27 9.63
C ALA A 17 -10.75 -2.74 9.29
N GLY A 18 -9.50 -3.18 9.52
CA GLY A 18 -9.00 -4.49 9.12
C GLY A 18 -8.32 -4.52 7.75
N PHE A 19 -8.44 -3.47 6.92
CA PHE A 19 -7.65 -3.38 5.69
C PHE A 19 -6.16 -3.32 6.03
N SER A 20 -5.36 -4.21 5.48
CA SER A 20 -3.94 -4.31 5.81
C SER A 20 -3.03 -4.56 4.62
N TYR A 21 -1.78 -4.16 4.79
CA TYR A 21 -0.63 -4.44 3.93
C TYR A 21 0.51 -5.04 4.75
N GLU A 22 1.18 -6.05 4.23
CA GLU A 22 2.43 -6.60 4.76
C GLU A 22 3.53 -6.42 3.70
N PHE A 23 4.48 -5.52 3.94
CA PHE A 23 5.64 -5.28 3.07
C PHE A 23 6.86 -6.03 3.60
N ARG A 24 7.52 -6.80 2.73
CA ARG A 24 8.65 -7.68 3.09
C ARG A 24 9.97 -7.21 2.49
N GLU A 25 11.07 -7.55 3.15
CA GLU A 25 12.43 -7.12 2.74
C GLU A 25 12.83 -7.60 1.35
N ASN A 26 12.23 -8.69 0.86
CA ASN A 26 12.47 -9.23 -0.47
C ASN A 26 11.75 -8.46 -1.59
N GLY A 27 11.03 -7.37 -1.27
CA GLY A 27 10.28 -6.57 -2.24
C GLY A 27 8.90 -7.13 -2.60
N SER A 28 8.42 -8.15 -1.88
CA SER A 28 7.04 -8.65 -2.02
C SER A 28 6.10 -8.00 -1.01
N PHE A 29 4.82 -7.95 -1.35
CA PHE A 29 3.77 -7.52 -0.43
C PHE A 29 2.56 -8.44 -0.46
N ASN A 30 1.80 -8.43 0.64
CA ASN A 30 0.46 -8.98 0.73
C ASN A 30 -0.52 -7.89 1.16
N GLY A 31 -1.71 -7.85 0.57
CA GLY A 31 -2.82 -7.00 0.94
C GLY A 31 -4.06 -7.83 1.26
N GLU A 32 -4.79 -7.44 2.29
CA GLU A 32 -6.03 -8.12 2.70
C GLU A 32 -7.08 -7.08 3.10
N LEU A 33 -8.26 -7.17 2.48
CA LEU A 33 -9.43 -6.35 2.76
C LEU A 33 -10.58 -7.27 3.19
N PRO A 34 -10.68 -7.60 4.49
CA PRO A 34 -11.57 -8.64 5.00
C PRO A 34 -13.05 -8.36 4.75
N MET A 35 -13.47 -7.09 4.80
CA MET A 35 -14.86 -6.68 4.61
C MET A 35 -15.44 -7.11 3.25
N TYR A 36 -14.60 -7.28 2.24
CA TYR A 36 -14.99 -7.75 0.90
C TYR A 36 -14.44 -9.15 0.59
N ASN A 37 -13.81 -9.82 1.56
CA ASN A 37 -13.10 -11.08 1.35
C ASN A 37 -12.08 -11.01 0.20
N VAL A 38 -11.37 -9.88 0.08
CA VAL A 38 -10.39 -9.63 -0.97
C VAL A 38 -8.98 -9.82 -0.43
N LYS A 39 -8.17 -10.55 -1.17
CA LYS A 39 -6.73 -10.74 -0.96
C LYS A 39 -5.99 -10.46 -2.26
N PHE A 40 -4.83 -9.85 -2.14
CA PHE A 40 -3.99 -9.53 -3.29
C PHE A 40 -2.53 -9.50 -2.89
N SER A 41 -1.65 -9.78 -3.83
CA SER A 41 -0.22 -9.88 -3.58
C SER A 41 0.58 -9.47 -4.81
N GLY A 42 1.86 -9.24 -4.61
CA GLY A 42 2.80 -9.00 -5.69
C GLY A 42 4.08 -8.36 -5.19
N THR A 43 4.60 -7.39 -5.94
CA THR A 43 5.85 -6.71 -5.62
C THR A 43 5.67 -5.22 -5.45
N PHE A 44 6.62 -4.60 -4.76
CA PHE A 44 6.63 -3.15 -4.58
C PHE A 44 8.04 -2.57 -4.71
N LYS A 45 8.10 -1.29 -5.04
CA LYS A 45 9.32 -0.47 -5.06
C LYS A 45 9.02 0.88 -4.41
N THR A 46 10.02 1.46 -3.76
CA THR A 46 9.88 2.75 -3.08
C THR A 46 10.97 3.71 -3.52
N ASN A 47 10.62 4.99 -3.63
CA ASN A 47 11.56 6.08 -3.80
C ASN A 47 11.44 7.06 -2.63
N GLU A 48 12.34 6.90 -1.64
CA GLU A 48 12.39 7.74 -0.44
C GLU A 48 13.24 9.02 -0.65
N SER A 49 13.76 9.27 -1.85
CA SER A 49 14.57 10.46 -2.15
C SER A 49 13.75 11.71 -2.49
N VAL A 50 12.44 11.55 -2.64
CA VAL A 50 11.48 12.61 -2.98
C VAL A 50 10.47 12.79 -1.84
N THR A 51 9.84 13.96 -1.78
CA THR A 51 8.81 14.29 -0.79
C THR A 51 7.55 14.77 -1.50
N PRO A 52 6.39 14.09 -1.34
CA PRO A 52 6.21 12.87 -0.53
C PRO A 52 6.97 11.67 -1.10
N HIS A 53 7.31 10.68 -0.26
CA HIS A 53 7.94 9.45 -0.74
C HIS A 53 7.00 8.70 -1.70
N GLU A 54 7.56 8.05 -2.71
CA GLU A 54 6.76 7.34 -3.73
C GLU A 54 6.80 5.84 -3.51
N ILE A 55 5.68 5.17 -3.80
CA ILE A 55 5.56 3.71 -3.81
C ILE A 55 4.89 3.24 -5.10
N ASP A 56 5.47 2.22 -5.69
CA ASP A 56 4.95 1.54 -6.88
C ASP A 56 4.63 0.11 -6.50
N ILE A 57 3.40 -0.31 -6.74
CA ILE A 57 2.91 -1.65 -6.41
C ILE A 57 2.53 -2.35 -7.72
N GLN A 58 3.12 -3.51 -7.96
CA GLN A 58 2.70 -4.41 -9.02
C GLN A 58 1.89 -5.54 -8.41
N VAL A 59 0.57 -5.51 -8.63
CA VAL A 59 -0.32 -6.60 -8.22
C VAL A 59 -0.24 -7.72 -9.25
N THR A 60 0.15 -8.92 -8.80
CA THR A 60 0.26 -10.12 -9.64
C THR A 60 -0.79 -11.17 -9.31
N GLU A 61 -1.30 -11.18 -8.09
CA GLU A 61 -2.39 -12.05 -7.66
C GLU A 61 -3.51 -11.22 -7.02
N HIS A 62 -4.76 -11.56 -7.33
CA HIS A 62 -5.93 -10.87 -6.80
C HIS A 62 -7.14 -11.82 -6.77
N THR A 63 -7.96 -11.78 -5.71
CA THR A 63 -9.12 -12.67 -5.53
C THR A 63 -10.10 -12.66 -6.70
N TYR A 64 -10.35 -11.49 -7.30
CA TYR A 64 -11.25 -11.33 -8.46
C TYR A 64 -10.59 -11.56 -9.84
N GLY A 65 -9.41 -12.19 -9.88
CA GLY A 65 -8.70 -12.46 -11.13
C GLY A 65 -8.03 -11.22 -11.73
N ASP A 66 -7.88 -11.21 -13.05
CA ASP A 66 -7.02 -10.23 -13.75
C ASP A 66 -7.50 -8.77 -13.63
N GLY A 67 -8.78 -8.55 -13.36
CA GLY A 67 -9.32 -7.19 -13.18
C GLY A 67 -8.77 -6.42 -11.98
N GLY A 68 -8.15 -7.11 -11.02
CA GLY A 68 -7.47 -6.48 -9.87
C GLY A 68 -5.94 -6.51 -9.96
N LYS A 69 -5.38 -6.99 -11.07
CA LYS A 69 -3.93 -7.00 -11.31
C LYS A 69 -3.50 -5.74 -12.04
N GLY A 70 -2.22 -5.41 -11.92
CA GLY A 70 -1.62 -4.28 -12.62
C GLY A 70 -0.73 -3.43 -11.75
N GLU A 71 -0.15 -2.42 -12.38
CA GLU A 71 0.67 -1.42 -11.70
C GLU A 71 -0.21 -0.35 -11.07
N VAL A 72 0.06 -0.07 -9.80
CA VAL A 72 -0.59 0.95 -9.01
C VAL A 72 0.49 1.87 -8.44
N LEU A 73 0.37 3.16 -8.74
CA LEU A 73 1.29 4.18 -8.27
C LEU A 73 0.71 4.90 -7.06
N GLY A 74 1.56 5.25 -6.11
CA GLY A 74 1.15 5.91 -4.89
C GLY A 74 2.24 6.72 -4.22
N ILE A 75 1.83 7.33 -3.11
CA ILE A 75 2.67 8.12 -2.22
C ILE A 75 2.52 7.60 -0.79
N PHE A 76 3.58 7.72 0.00
CA PHE A 76 3.57 7.34 1.40
C PHE A 76 4.46 8.25 2.26
N GLU A 77 4.16 8.27 3.55
CA GLU A 77 4.94 8.92 4.60
C GLU A 77 4.91 8.03 5.84
N LEU A 78 6.00 8.04 6.62
CA LEU A 78 6.11 7.30 7.87
C LEU A 78 6.28 8.26 9.04
N ASP A 79 5.48 8.05 10.07
CA ASP A 79 5.45 8.86 11.28
C ASP A 79 5.42 7.91 12.49
N GLY A 80 6.61 7.45 12.90
CA GLY A 80 6.76 6.42 13.91
C GLY A 80 6.08 5.10 13.52
N ASP A 81 5.06 4.71 14.29
CA ASP A 81 4.24 3.51 14.05
C ASP A 81 2.99 3.79 13.19
N THR A 82 2.94 4.95 12.54
CA THR A 82 1.88 5.30 11.58
C THR A 82 2.42 5.37 10.16
N LEU A 83 1.83 4.57 9.27
CA LEU A 83 2.01 4.68 7.82
C LEU A 83 0.87 5.51 7.24
N LYS A 84 1.20 6.60 6.56
CA LYS A 84 0.25 7.41 5.76
C LYS A 84 0.47 7.01 4.32
N MET A 85 -0.53 6.44 3.64
CA MET A 85 -0.36 5.94 2.28
C MET A 85 -1.59 6.18 1.43
N LYS A 86 -1.36 6.59 0.18
CA LYS A 86 -2.40 6.73 -0.83
C LYS A 86 -1.92 6.07 -2.12
N LEU A 87 -2.68 5.07 -2.55
CA LEU A 87 -2.53 4.43 -3.85
C LEU A 87 -3.61 4.96 -4.80
N ASN A 88 -3.30 5.06 -6.08
CA ASN A 88 -4.30 5.33 -7.11
C ASN A 88 -4.91 4.05 -7.68
N GLU A 89 -5.79 4.18 -8.67
CA GLU A 89 -6.26 3.05 -9.47
C GLU A 89 -5.19 2.60 -10.47
N PRO A 90 -5.20 1.33 -10.90
CA PRO A 90 -4.33 0.86 -11.95
C PRO A 90 -4.39 1.73 -13.22
N GLY A 91 -3.24 2.08 -13.77
CA GLY A 91 -3.13 2.91 -14.98
C GLY A 91 -3.44 4.41 -14.79
N LYS A 92 -3.64 4.87 -13.55
CA LYS A 92 -3.75 6.31 -13.23
C LYS A 92 -2.41 6.86 -12.74
N PRO A 93 -2.13 8.16 -12.97
CA PRO A 93 -0.91 8.78 -12.49
C PRO A 93 -0.87 8.81 -10.95
N ARG A 94 0.33 8.88 -10.39
CA ARG A 94 0.52 9.00 -8.94
C ARG A 94 -0.25 10.20 -8.36
N TRP A 95 -0.84 10.03 -7.19
CA TRP A 95 -1.47 11.13 -6.46
C TRP A 95 -0.44 12.19 -6.03
N THR A 96 -0.82 13.47 -6.09
CA THR A 96 0.01 14.59 -5.64
C THR A 96 -0.54 15.29 -4.40
N ASP A 97 -1.80 15.02 -4.02
CA ASP A 97 -2.43 15.60 -2.83
C ASP A 97 -2.10 14.78 -1.58
N ILE A 98 -1.28 15.37 -0.72
CA ILE A 98 -0.87 14.82 0.57
C ILE A 98 -2.01 14.74 1.61
N ASN A 99 -3.17 15.36 1.37
CA ASN A 99 -4.29 15.29 2.32
C ASN A 99 -5.18 14.06 2.10
N ALA A 100 -4.94 13.29 1.03
CA ALA A 100 -5.77 12.15 0.64
C ALA A 100 -5.34 10.81 1.26
N TYR A 101 -4.40 10.82 2.21
CA TYR A 101 -3.85 9.61 2.82
C TYR A 101 -4.89 8.78 3.57
N TYR A 102 -4.72 7.46 3.46
CA TYR A 102 -5.22 6.53 4.47
C TYR A 102 -4.15 6.36 5.55
N TYR A 103 -4.61 6.15 6.79
CA TYR A 103 -3.75 6.03 7.96
C TYR A 103 -3.79 4.58 8.44
N TYR A 104 -2.62 3.96 8.44
CA TYR A 104 -2.41 2.60 8.89
C TYR A 104 -1.56 2.62 10.16
N GLN A 105 -1.89 1.75 11.10
CA GLN A 105 -1.11 1.52 12.30
C GLN A 105 -0.28 0.26 12.12
N LYS A 106 0.92 0.26 12.68
CA LYS A 106 1.77 -0.93 12.71
C LYS A 106 1.08 -2.05 13.49
N SER A 107 1.05 -3.24 12.93
CA SER A 107 0.44 -4.45 13.50
C SER A 107 1.49 -5.48 13.93
#